data_AF-A0A3C0RZL2-F1
#
_entry.id   AF-A0A3C0RZL2-F1
#
_cell.length_a   1.000
_cell.length_b   1.000
_cell.length_c   1.000
_cell.angle_alpha   90.00
_cell.angle_beta   90.00
_cell.angle_gamma   90.00
#
_symmetry.space_group_name_H-M   'P 1'
#
loop_
_entity.id
_entity.type
_entity.pdbx_description
1 polymer ?
#
loop_
_entity_poly.entity_id
_entity_poly.type
_entity_poly.pdbx_seq_one_letter_code
_entity_poly.pdbx_strand_id
1 'polypeptide(L)'
;MKFSFQSCIILFVASVIGFTSCKKLDDEPVRTGATLISRLYVSFSDYDQNNSALKNMMIIDPADTTNLDNIYQYLSPAKGGGPILFDAAARAIFQASVTAQDTFLQVIPFANEIYGIPGNAGAIGYRGFTNVRGLAY
;
A
#
# COMPACT_ATOMS: atom_id res chain seq x y z
N MET A 1 -29.84 -35.38 47.42
CA MET A 1 -28.54 -34.71 47.57
C MET A 1 -28.78 -33.36 48.24
N LYS A 2 -28.26 -33.13 49.45
CA LYS A 2 -28.38 -31.83 50.13
C LYS A 2 -27.18 -30.99 49.72
N PHE A 3 -27.37 -30.01 48.84
CA PHE A 3 -26.34 -29.02 48.56
C PHE A 3 -26.20 -28.12 49.79
N SER A 4 -25.02 -28.14 50.41
CA SER A 4 -24.68 -27.22 51.50
C SER A 4 -24.60 -25.79 50.93
N PHE A 5 -25.03 -24.81 51.70
CA PHE A 5 -24.95 -23.38 51.33
C PHE A 5 -23.52 -22.99 50.90
N GLN A 6 -22.50 -23.59 51.51
CA GLN A 6 -21.10 -23.40 51.13
C GLN A 6 -20.78 -23.90 49.72
N SER A 7 -21.38 -25.01 49.28
CA SER A 7 -21.18 -25.57 47.94
C SER A 7 -21.78 -24.66 46.84
N CYS A 8 -22.92 -24.01 47.13
CA CYS A 8 -23.50 -23.03 46.22
C CYS A 8 -22.63 -21.78 46.06
N ILE A 9 -22.02 -21.30 47.15
CA ILE A 9 -21.13 -20.12 47.11
C ILE A 9 -19.90 -20.39 46.26
N ILE A 10 -19.28 -21.56 46.41
CA ILE A 10 -18.08 -21.93 45.64
C ILE A 10 -18.41 -22.02 44.14
N LEU A 11 -19.53 -22.63 43.78
CA LEU A 11 -19.99 -22.70 42.39
C LEU A 11 -20.29 -21.31 41.80
N PHE A 12 -20.90 -20.44 42.59
CA PHE A 12 -21.18 -19.07 42.16
C PHE A 12 -19.89 -18.28 41.90
N VAL A 13 -18.93 -18.34 42.83
CA VAL A 13 -17.63 -17.66 42.68
C VAL A 13 -16.84 -18.22 41.49
N ALA A 14 -16.80 -19.55 41.33
CA ALA A 14 -16.11 -20.18 40.20
C ALA A 14 -16.76 -19.80 38.85
N SER A 15 -18.09 -19.70 38.81
CA SER A 15 -18.82 -19.27 37.61
C SER A 15 -18.51 -17.81 37.28
N VAL A 16 -18.56 -16.91 38.26
CA VAL A 16 -18.25 -15.48 38.04
C VAL A 16 -16.82 -15.30 37.53
N ILE A 17 -15.84 -15.97 38.13
CA ILE A 17 -14.44 -15.90 37.69
C ILE A 17 -14.30 -16.43 36.26
N GLY A 18 -14.92 -17.57 35.93
CA GLY A 18 -14.91 -18.14 34.58
C GLY A 18 -15.51 -17.21 33.53
N PHE A 19 -16.62 -16.55 33.83
CA PHE A 19 -17.25 -15.58 32.93
C PHE A 19 -16.40 -14.30 32.75
N THR A 20 -15.68 -13.85 33.79
CA THR A 20 -14.80 -12.67 33.68
C THR A 20 -13.46 -12.94 33.02
N SER A 21 -13.04 -14.21 32.92
CA SER A 21 -11.74 -14.61 32.38
C SER A 21 -11.73 -14.85 30.87
N CYS A 22 -12.90 -14.94 30.23
CA CYS A 22 -13.04 -14.95 28.76
C CYS A 22 -12.94 -13.55 28.16
N LYS A 23 -11.93 -12.77 28.55
CA LYS A 23 -11.57 -11.56 27.81
C LYS A 23 -10.53 -11.95 26.78
N LYS A 24 -10.89 -11.81 25.50
CA LYS A 24 -9.93 -11.82 24.40
C LYS A 24 -8.82 -10.83 24.78
N LEU A 25 -7.57 -11.26 24.72
CA LEU A 25 -6.42 -10.35 24.79
C LEU A 25 -6.54 -9.46 23.55
N ASP A 26 -7.13 -8.28 23.74
CA ASP A 26 -7.41 -7.28 22.72
C ASP A 26 -6.13 -6.50 22.38
N ASP A 27 -5.05 -7.24 22.11
CA ASP A 27 -3.78 -6.71 21.59
C ASP A 27 -3.86 -6.46 20.07
N GLU A 28 -5.03 -6.65 19.47
CA GLU A 28 -5.28 -6.21 18.09
C GLU A 28 -5.42 -4.68 18.11
N PRO A 29 -4.66 -3.95 17.29
CA PRO A 29 -4.84 -2.50 17.20
C PRO A 29 -6.28 -2.20 16.79
N VAL A 30 -6.90 -1.23 17.46
CA VAL A 30 -8.27 -0.77 17.18
C VAL A 30 -8.37 -0.47 15.68
N ARG A 31 -9.12 -1.29 14.93
CA ARG A 31 -9.36 -1.08 13.49
C ARG A 31 -10.28 0.13 13.32
N THR A 32 -9.71 1.33 13.35
CA THR A 32 -10.40 2.55 12.92
C THR A 32 -10.55 2.53 11.39
N GLY A 33 -11.67 1.97 10.92
CA GLY A 33 -12.07 2.00 9.52
C GLY A 33 -11.53 0.85 8.66
N ALA A 34 -12.16 0.66 7.50
CA ALA A 34 -11.72 -0.30 6.50
C ALA A 34 -10.35 0.14 5.95
N THR A 35 -9.29 -0.57 6.33
CA THR A 35 -7.94 -0.41 5.76
C THR A 35 -7.88 -1.10 4.39
N LEU A 36 -8.77 -0.73 3.47
CA LEU A 36 -8.73 -1.21 2.09
C LEU A 36 -7.74 -0.32 1.32
N ILE A 37 -6.45 -0.49 1.60
CA ILE A 37 -5.38 0.12 0.80
C ILE A 37 -4.93 -0.95 -0.19
N SER A 38 -5.78 -1.24 -1.17
CA SER A 38 -5.41 -2.07 -2.32
C SER A 38 -5.23 -1.11 -3.49
N ARG A 39 -3.98 -0.80 -3.85
CA ARG A 39 -3.67 0.05 -5.01
C ARG A 39 -2.86 -0.73 -6.02
N LEU A 40 -3.27 -0.61 -7.28
CA LEU A 40 -2.51 -1.12 -8.41
C LEU A 40 -1.84 0.04 -9.13
N TYR A 41 -0.52 -0.02 -9.22
CA TYR A 41 0.30 0.91 -10.00
C TYR A 41 0.68 0.26 -11.32
N VAL A 42 0.28 0.87 -12.42
CA VAL A 42 0.55 0.40 -13.79
C VAL A 42 1.47 1.39 -14.48
N SER A 43 2.54 0.89 -15.07
CA SER A 43 3.53 1.69 -15.80
C SER A 43 3.46 1.32 -17.29
N PHE A 44 3.34 2.31 -18.17
CA PHE A 44 3.14 2.08 -19.61
C PHE A 44 4.40 2.35 -20.42
N SER A 45 4.91 1.31 -21.09
CA SER A 45 6.06 1.41 -22.00
C SER A 45 5.80 2.34 -23.17
N ASP A 46 4.58 2.34 -23.69
CA ASP A 46 4.20 2.98 -24.96
C ASP A 46 3.92 4.49 -24.79
N TYR A 47 4.49 5.10 -23.75
CA TYR A 47 4.42 6.53 -23.54
C TYR A 47 5.19 7.27 -24.63
N ASP A 48 4.50 8.14 -25.35
CA ASP A 48 5.09 9.08 -26.29
C ASP A 48 5.13 10.48 -25.66
N GLN A 49 6.33 11.04 -25.55
CA GLN A 49 6.54 12.38 -25.00
C GLN A 49 5.83 13.48 -25.82
N ASN A 50 5.57 13.23 -27.10
CA ASN A 50 4.85 14.15 -27.98
C ASN A 50 3.32 14.00 -27.87
N ASN A 51 2.83 12.94 -27.24
CA ASN A 51 1.41 12.68 -27.07
C ASN A 51 1.00 12.82 -25.59
N SER A 52 0.48 13.99 -25.25
CA SER A 52 0.09 14.31 -23.86
C SER A 52 -1.16 13.58 -23.36
N ALA A 53 -1.90 12.89 -24.24
CA ALA A 53 -3.14 12.19 -23.90
C ALA A 53 -2.90 10.91 -23.08
N LEU A 54 -1.74 10.27 -23.25
CA LEU A 54 -1.36 9.09 -22.49
C LEU A 54 -0.33 9.48 -21.43
N LYS A 55 -0.61 9.13 -20.18
CA LYS A 55 0.37 9.25 -19.09
C LYS A 55 1.12 7.93 -18.94
N ASN A 56 2.37 8.01 -18.50
CA ASN A 56 3.23 6.85 -18.31
C ASN A 56 2.94 6.05 -17.03
N MET A 57 2.08 6.55 -16.13
CA MET A 57 1.63 5.84 -14.94
C MET A 57 0.11 5.97 -14.74
N MET A 58 -0.51 4.86 -14.32
CA MET A 58 -1.90 4.79 -13.90
C MET A 58 -1.99 4.14 -12.52
N ILE A 59 -2.93 4.62 -11.73
CA ILE A 59 -3.17 4.21 -10.35
C ILE A 59 -4.64 3.84 -10.24
N ILE A 60 -4.91 2.67 -9.69
CA ILE A 60 -6.26 2.15 -9.53
C ILE A 60 -6.48 1.93 -8.03
N ASP A 61 -7.54 2.54 -7.47
CA ASP A 61 -7.86 2.50 -6.03
C ASP A 61 -9.37 2.48 -5.75
N PRO A 62 -9.97 1.41 -5.23
CA PRO A 62 -9.34 0.17 -4.80
C PRO A 62 -9.07 -0.80 -5.97
N ALA A 63 -8.05 -1.64 -5.84
CA ALA A 63 -7.65 -2.65 -6.83
C ALA A 63 -8.06 -4.09 -6.44
N ASP A 64 -8.72 -4.27 -5.29
CA ASP A 64 -9.25 -5.57 -4.83
C ASP A 64 -10.74 -5.77 -5.18
N THR A 65 -11.29 -4.91 -6.03
CA THR A 65 -12.67 -4.98 -6.50
C THR A 65 -12.76 -5.58 -7.90
N THR A 66 -13.94 -6.08 -8.27
CA THR A 66 -14.22 -6.57 -9.62
C THR A 66 -14.33 -5.45 -10.65
N ASN A 67 -14.64 -4.23 -10.20
CA ASN A 67 -14.76 -3.05 -11.04
C ASN A 67 -13.60 -2.10 -10.72
N LEU A 68 -12.83 -1.73 -11.74
CA LEU A 68 -11.64 -0.88 -11.65
C LEU A 68 -11.98 0.54 -12.12
N ASP A 69 -12.94 1.18 -11.46
CA ASP A 69 -13.55 2.43 -11.97
C ASP A 69 -12.79 3.69 -11.53
N ASN A 70 -12.10 3.62 -10.38
CA ASN A 70 -11.35 4.73 -9.82
C ASN A 70 -9.92 4.74 -10.37
N ILE A 71 -9.78 5.31 -11.56
CA ILE A 71 -8.53 5.38 -12.29
C ILE A 71 -7.97 6.80 -12.22
N TYR A 72 -6.76 6.92 -11.66
CA TYR A 72 -5.98 8.15 -11.67
C TYR A 72 -4.78 8.00 -12.60
N GLN A 73 -4.58 8.95 -13.51
CA GLN A 73 -3.43 8.97 -14.40
C GLN A 73 -2.42 10.01 -13.93
N TYR A 74 -1.15 9.64 -13.93
CA TYR A 74 -0.05 10.49 -13.51
C TYR A 74 1.07 10.49 -14.53
N LEU A 75 1.54 11.68 -14.88
CA LEU A 75 2.72 11.83 -15.71
C LEU A 75 3.96 11.91 -14.83
N SER A 76 4.69 10.81 -14.72
CA SER A 76 5.97 10.82 -14.03
C SER A 76 7.08 11.39 -14.91
N PRO A 77 8.19 11.87 -14.31
CA PRO A 77 9.33 12.36 -15.08
C PRO A 77 10.12 11.27 -15.82
N ALA A 78 9.76 9.98 -15.67
CA ALA A 78 10.43 8.89 -16.36
C ALA A 78 10.22 9.03 -17.87
N LYS A 79 11.30 8.92 -18.65
CA LYS A 79 11.24 9.02 -20.12
C LYS A 79 10.69 7.72 -20.74
N GLY A 80 9.43 7.40 -20.49
CA GLY A 80 8.81 6.11 -20.78
C GLY A 80 8.47 5.34 -19.51
N GLY A 81 7.44 4.49 -19.55
CA GLY A 81 7.09 3.62 -18.42
C GLY A 81 7.93 2.35 -18.42
N GLY A 82 8.77 2.20 -17.40
CA GLY A 82 9.54 0.98 -17.15
C GLY A 82 9.10 0.27 -15.87
N PRO A 83 9.98 -0.52 -15.24
CA PRO A 83 9.71 -1.16 -13.96
C PRO A 83 9.24 -0.17 -12.90
N ILE A 84 8.24 -0.58 -12.14
CA ILE A 84 7.63 0.21 -11.07
C ILE A 84 7.59 -0.62 -9.79
N LEU A 85 7.89 0.01 -8.66
CA LEU A 85 7.89 -0.61 -7.34
C LEU A 85 7.26 0.37 -6.35
N PHE A 86 6.34 -0.10 -5.54
CA PHE A 86 5.87 0.63 -4.37
C PHE A 86 6.59 0.13 -3.12
N ASP A 87 7.06 1.05 -2.27
CA ASP A 87 7.64 0.74 -0.97
C ASP A 87 6.85 1.45 0.13
N ALA A 88 6.29 0.66 1.05
CA ALA A 88 5.51 1.16 2.18
C ALA A 88 6.36 1.89 3.23
N ALA A 89 7.63 1.50 3.40
CA ALA A 89 8.54 2.14 4.35
C ALA A 89 9.01 3.51 3.83
N ALA A 90 9.36 3.57 2.55
CA ALA A 90 9.72 4.83 1.89
C ALA A 90 8.51 5.74 1.59
N ARG A 91 7.29 5.20 1.67
CA ARG A 91 6.03 5.88 1.31
C ARG A 91 6.11 6.52 -0.08
N ALA A 92 6.67 5.79 -1.02
CA ALA A 92 6.95 6.29 -2.34
C ALA A 92 6.85 5.17 -3.40
N ILE A 93 6.63 5.61 -4.63
CA ILE A 93 6.71 4.77 -5.82
C ILE A 93 8.05 5.05 -6.49
N PHE A 94 8.79 3.99 -6.75
CA PHE A 94 10.00 4.02 -7.55
C PHE A 94 9.64 3.60 -8.97
N GLN A 95 10.03 4.41 -9.95
CA GLN A 95 9.80 4.11 -11.35
C GLN A 95 11.09 4.30 -12.14
N ALA A 96 11.51 3.24 -12.82
CA ALA A 96 12.57 3.31 -13.82
C ALA A 96 11.95 3.52 -15.20
N SER A 97 12.75 4.03 -16.13
CA SER A 97 12.35 4.17 -17.53
C SER A 97 12.78 2.96 -18.36
N VAL A 98 11.99 2.65 -19.39
CA VAL A 98 12.35 1.67 -20.42
C VAL A 98 13.44 2.18 -21.38
N THR A 99 13.63 3.50 -21.44
CA THR A 99 14.58 4.17 -22.33
C THR A 99 15.98 4.15 -21.75
N ALA A 100 16.93 3.56 -22.48
CA ALA A 100 18.33 3.38 -22.03
C ALA A 100 19.07 4.69 -21.70
N GLN A 101 18.64 5.82 -22.27
CA GLN A 101 19.21 7.15 -22.04
C GLN A 101 18.75 7.77 -20.71
N ASP A 102 17.72 7.21 -20.08
CA ASP A 102 17.29 7.62 -18.75
C ASP A 102 18.08 6.83 -17.70
N THR A 103 18.96 7.54 -16.99
CA THR A 103 19.88 6.98 -16.00
C THR A 103 19.41 7.26 -14.58
N PHE A 104 18.21 7.79 -14.42
CA PHE A 104 17.62 8.15 -13.14
C PHE A 104 16.57 7.13 -12.72
N LEU A 105 16.55 6.83 -11.43
CA LEU A 105 15.41 6.20 -10.78
C LEU A 105 14.48 7.30 -10.27
N GLN A 106 13.26 7.37 -10.78
CA GLN A 106 12.28 8.35 -10.33
C GLN A 106 11.70 7.91 -8.98
N VAL A 107 11.59 8.86 -8.06
CA VAL A 107 11.01 8.66 -6.73
C VAL A 107 9.78 9.56 -6.63
N ILE A 108 8.62 8.95 -6.50
CA ILE A 108 7.33 9.63 -6.54
C ILE A 108 6.71 9.48 -5.14
N PRO A 109 6.87 10.46 -4.24
CA PRO A 109 6.23 10.44 -2.93
C PRO A 109 4.73 10.66 -3.07
N PHE A 110 3.96 10.35 -2.02
CA PHE A 110 2.54 10.69 -1.98
C PHE A 110 2.34 12.10 -1.39
N ALA A 111 1.60 12.95 -2.10
CA ALA A 111 1.10 14.21 -1.54
C ALA A 111 0.00 13.96 -0.52
N ASN A 112 -0.78 12.89 -0.69
CA ASN A 112 -1.77 12.43 0.27
C ASN A 112 -1.69 10.90 0.41
N GLU A 113 -1.23 10.44 1.57
CA GLU A 113 -1.03 9.00 1.86
C GLU A 113 -2.36 8.23 1.91
N ILE A 114 -3.43 8.89 2.39
CA ILE A 114 -4.77 8.28 2.54
C ILE A 114 -5.34 7.93 1.18
N TYR A 115 -5.18 8.79 0.17
CA TYR A 115 -5.72 8.60 -1.17
C TYR A 115 -4.68 8.13 -2.20
N GLY A 116 -3.42 7.96 -1.79
CA GLY A 116 -2.35 7.51 -2.69
C GLY A 116 -2.07 8.48 -3.84
N ILE A 117 -2.36 9.77 -3.66
CA ILE A 117 -2.20 10.79 -4.71
C ILE A 117 -0.70 11.09 -4.87
N PRO A 118 -0.12 10.88 -6.06
CA PRO A 118 1.28 11.22 -6.33
C PRO A 118 1.57 12.70 -6.10
N GLY A 119 2.71 12.96 -5.47
CA GLY A 119 3.24 14.30 -5.25
C GLY A 119 4.26 14.71 -6.30
N ASN A 120 5.10 15.68 -5.92
CA ASN A 120 6.18 16.15 -6.76
C ASN A 120 7.31 15.12 -6.78
N ALA A 121 7.61 14.58 -7.97
CA ALA A 121 8.61 13.54 -8.12
C ALA A 121 10.04 14.09 -8.00
N GLY A 122 10.90 13.31 -7.36
CA GLY A 122 12.35 13.48 -7.33
C GLY A 122 13.05 12.39 -8.15
N ALA A 123 14.38 12.45 -8.19
CA ALA A 123 15.19 11.49 -8.92
C ALA A 123 16.43 11.07 -8.11
N ILE A 124 16.75 9.78 -8.16
CA ILE A 124 18.01 9.22 -7.68
C ILE A 124 18.88 8.96 -8.91
N GLY A 125 19.97 9.70 -9.03
CA GLY A 125 20.97 9.53 -10.08
C GLY A 125 22.25 8.92 -9.53
N TYR A 126 22.80 7.93 -10.23
CA TYR A 126 24.13 7.40 -9.98
C TYR A 126 24.90 7.27 -11.28
N ARG A 127 26.18 7.68 -11.30
CA ARG A 127 27.01 7.66 -12.52
C ARG A 127 27.21 6.26 -13.11
N GLY A 128 27.07 5.21 -12.30
CA GLY A 128 27.15 3.83 -12.77
C GLY A 128 25.83 3.28 -13.32
N PHE A 129 24.72 4.01 -13.23
CA PHE A 129 23.47 3.59 -13.87
C PHE A 129 23.54 3.87 -15.36
N THR A 130 23.67 2.82 -16.16
CA THR A 130 23.69 2.92 -17.63
C THR A 130 22.46 2.27 -18.28
N ASN A 131 21.63 1.59 -17.48
CA ASN A 131 20.35 1.01 -17.91
C ASN A 131 19.61 0.42 -16.68
N VAL A 132 18.82 1.21 -15.95
CA VAL A 132 18.06 0.66 -14.81
C VAL A 132 16.86 -0.13 -15.35
N ARG A 133 17.04 -1.44 -15.52
CA ARG A 133 16.04 -2.35 -16.13
C ARG A 133 15.17 -3.10 -15.15
N GLY A 134 15.41 -2.94 -13.85
CA GLY A 134 14.67 -3.65 -12.83
C GLY A 134 14.83 -3.00 -11.46
N LEU A 135 13.82 -3.19 -10.64
CA LEU A 135 13.82 -2.87 -9.23
C LEU A 135 13.60 -4.20 -8.51
N ALA A 136 14.61 -4.65 -7.78
CA ALA A 136 14.55 -5.87 -6.98
C ALA A 136 14.35 -5.50 -5.52
N TYR A 137 13.53 -6.30 -4.83
CA TYR A 137 13.31 -6.24 -3.39
C TYR A 137 13.90 -7.49 -2.75
#